data_AF-A0A914QJR5-F1
#
_entry.id   AF-A0A914QJR5-F1
#
_cell.length_a   1.000
_cell.length_b   1.000
_cell.length_c   1.000
_cell.angle_alpha   90.00
_cell.angle_beta   90.00
_cell.angle_gamma   90.00
#
_symmetry.space_group_name_H-M   'P 1'
#
loop_
_entity.id
_entity.type
_entity.pdbx_description
1 polymer ?
#
loop_
_entity_poly.entity_id
_entity_poly.type
_entity_poly.pdbx_seq_one_letter_code
_entity_poly.pdbx_strand_id
1 'polypeptide(L)'
;MYKLTPQISTFDDGDAENVPSNSCDNAFEMFKEHSTFHGVKDLYRANRPTTKCLWILILCVSISFSIQGCYMIISEYLQRPVIVSYFVADAGQKLALPDLIICPFNRFNRTYLEENNIDGDLAQYLELTFPGPAMFDFQKPILKRVQMDLDKHDDEISKIIAKMNNMTFKNFLHELPIFVA
;
A
#
# COMPACT_ATOMS: atom_id res chain seq x y z
N MET A 1 -5.55 -43.41 36.96
CA MET A 1 -4.37 -44.06 36.35
C MET A 1 -4.75 -45.51 36.13
N TYR A 2 -5.28 -45.86 34.95
CA TYR A 2 -5.66 -47.24 34.63
C TYR A 2 -4.88 -47.69 33.40
N LYS A 3 -4.07 -48.73 33.62
CA LYS A 3 -3.22 -49.39 32.63
C LYS A 3 -4.08 -50.05 31.55
N LEU A 4 -3.81 -49.73 30.28
CA LEU A 4 -4.24 -50.54 29.15
C LEU A 4 -3.09 -51.47 28.77
N THR A 5 -3.33 -52.77 28.94
CA THR A 5 -2.45 -53.83 28.42
C THR A 5 -3.00 -54.21 27.04
N PRO A 6 -2.20 -54.28 25.97
CA PRO A 6 -2.68 -54.71 24.67
C PRO A 6 -2.64 -56.24 24.61
N GLN A 7 -3.78 -56.88 24.34
CA GLN A 7 -3.81 -58.27 23.90
C GLN A 7 -3.59 -58.27 22.39
N ILE A 8 -2.38 -58.64 21.99
CA ILE A 8 -2.02 -59.00 20.62
C ILE A 8 -2.57 -60.40 20.39
N SER A 9 -3.61 -60.52 19.57
CA SER A 9 -4.03 -61.81 19.02
C SER A 9 -3.52 -61.94 17.58
N THR A 10 -2.82 -63.03 17.40
CA THR A 10 -2.08 -63.53 16.25
C THR A 10 -2.88 -63.62 14.96
N PHE A 11 -2.18 -63.29 13.88
CA PHE A 11 -2.51 -63.55 12.48
C PHE A 11 -2.42 -65.06 12.23
N ASP A 12 -3.51 -65.66 11.75
CA ASP A 12 -3.55 -67.03 11.24
C ASP A 12 -4.10 -66.97 9.81
N ASP A 13 -3.30 -67.45 8.86
CA ASP A 13 -3.61 -67.53 7.44
C ASP A 13 -4.52 -68.74 7.21
N GLY A 14 -5.72 -68.52 6.67
CA GLY A 14 -6.59 -69.64 6.28
C GLY A 14 -7.96 -69.22 5.81
N ASP A 15 -8.18 -69.47 4.52
CA ASP A 15 -9.47 -69.71 3.87
C ASP A 15 -10.28 -68.51 3.36
N ALA A 16 -10.33 -68.46 2.02
CA ALA A 16 -11.27 -67.70 1.21
C ALA A 16 -12.69 -68.23 1.44
N GLU A 17 -13.31 -67.83 2.53
CA GLU A 17 -14.70 -68.13 2.85
C GLU A 17 -15.50 -66.82 2.90
N ASN A 18 -16.46 -66.70 1.97
CA ASN A 18 -17.59 -65.76 1.95
C ASN A 18 -17.47 -64.53 2.87
N VAL A 19 -17.02 -63.38 2.33
CA VAL A 19 -17.16 -62.10 3.04
C VAL A 19 -18.64 -61.89 3.33
N PRO A 20 -19.09 -61.99 4.60
CA PRO A 20 -20.49 -61.78 4.90
C PRO A 20 -20.77 -60.30 4.66
N SER A 21 -21.87 -60.01 3.97
CA SER A 21 -22.41 -58.64 3.78
C SER A 21 -22.48 -57.84 5.10
N ASN A 22 -22.49 -58.53 6.24
CA ASN A 22 -22.42 -57.98 7.59
C ASN A 22 -21.17 -57.14 7.90
N SER A 23 -20.06 -57.31 7.20
CA SER A 23 -18.83 -56.55 7.51
C SER A 23 -18.95 -55.06 7.18
N CYS A 24 -19.66 -54.71 6.11
CA CYS A 24 -19.89 -53.32 5.71
C CYS A 24 -20.93 -52.64 6.61
N ASP A 25 -21.98 -53.37 6.98
CA ASP A 25 -23.02 -52.86 7.88
C ASP A 25 -22.44 -52.56 9.27
N ASN A 26 -21.57 -53.44 9.79
CA ASN A 26 -20.86 -53.22 11.05
C ASN A 26 -19.93 -52.00 11.01
N ALA A 27 -19.22 -51.78 9.88
CA ALA A 27 -18.32 -50.63 9.74
C ALA A 27 -19.08 -49.30 9.71
N PHE A 28 -20.24 -49.28 9.03
CA PHE A 28 -21.10 -48.12 8.96
C PHE A 28 -21.80 -47.83 10.29
N GLU A 29 -22.20 -48.88 11.01
CA GLU A 29 -22.77 -48.77 12.35
C GLU A 29 -21.74 -48.25 13.36
N MET A 30 -20.50 -48.75 13.33
CA MET A 30 -19.39 -48.18 14.13
C MET A 30 -19.12 -46.72 13.77
N PHE A 31 -19.13 -46.37 12.49
CA PHE A 31 -18.93 -44.98 12.05
C PHE A 31 -20.03 -44.05 12.57
N LYS A 32 -21.29 -44.48 12.54
CA LYS A 32 -22.42 -43.70 13.05
C LYS A 32 -22.31 -43.40 14.55
N GLU A 33 -21.79 -44.32 15.34
CA GLU A 33 -21.71 -44.17 16.80
C GLU A 33 -20.46 -43.41 17.27
N HIS A 34 -19.34 -43.54 16.56
CA HIS A 34 -18.06 -42.96 16.94
C HIS A 34 -17.63 -41.73 16.13
N SER A 35 -18.42 -41.33 15.14
CA SER A 35 -18.12 -40.13 14.35
C SER A 35 -18.31 -38.84 15.15
N THR A 36 -17.36 -37.91 14.97
CA THR A 36 -17.41 -36.55 15.50
C THR A 36 -18.23 -35.61 14.60
N PHE A 37 -18.78 -36.10 13.49
CA PHE A 37 -19.66 -35.30 12.64
C PHE A 37 -21.01 -35.09 13.33
N HIS A 38 -21.22 -33.84 13.77
CA HIS A 38 -22.43 -33.44 14.45
C HIS A 38 -23.63 -33.52 13.47
N GLY A 39 -24.76 -34.05 13.93
CA GLY A 39 -26.00 -34.18 13.14
C GLY A 39 -26.12 -35.45 12.27
N VAL A 40 -25.01 -36.13 11.93
CA VAL A 40 -25.05 -37.41 11.19
C VAL A 40 -25.71 -38.50 12.06
N LYS A 41 -25.31 -38.60 13.33
CA LYS A 41 -25.92 -39.50 14.31
C LYS A 41 -27.42 -39.26 14.50
N ASP A 42 -27.85 -38.00 14.52
CA ASP A 42 -29.25 -37.62 14.74
C ASP A 42 -30.13 -37.90 13.51
N LEU A 43 -29.58 -37.71 12.31
CA LEU A 43 -30.21 -38.12 11.06
C LEU A 43 -30.49 -39.64 11.04
N TYR A 44 -29.54 -40.46 11.49
CA TYR A 44 -29.71 -41.91 11.54
C TYR A 44 -30.60 -42.39 12.68
N ARG A 45 -30.67 -41.66 13.80
CA ARG A 45 -31.56 -41.99 14.93
C ARG A 45 -33.02 -41.58 14.66
N ALA A 46 -33.26 -40.65 13.73
CA ALA A 46 -34.61 -40.23 13.37
C ALA A 46 -35.41 -41.38 12.73
N ASN A 47 -36.52 -41.77 13.36
CA ASN A 47 -37.35 -42.88 12.87
C ASN A 47 -38.39 -42.43 11.82
N ARG A 48 -38.83 -41.16 11.87
CA ARG A 48 -39.84 -40.61 10.94
C ARG A 48 -39.18 -39.97 9.71
N PRO A 49 -39.74 -40.16 8.50
CA PRO A 49 -39.16 -39.61 7.27
C PRO A 49 -39.14 -38.08 7.24
N THR A 50 -40.16 -37.43 7.83
CA THR A 50 -40.21 -35.95 7.95
C THR A 50 -39.05 -35.40 8.79
N THR A 51 -38.72 -36.07 9.89
CA THR A 51 -37.60 -35.70 10.75
C THR A 51 -36.26 -35.95 10.07
N LYS A 52 -36.13 -37.01 9.25
CA LYS A 52 -34.94 -37.23 8.41
C LYS A 52 -34.75 -36.11 7.39
N CYS A 53 -35.82 -35.69 6.70
CA CYS A 53 -35.75 -34.57 5.76
C CYS A 53 -35.31 -33.27 6.44
N LEU A 54 -35.81 -33.00 7.65
CA LEU A 54 -35.39 -31.84 8.43
C LEU A 54 -33.89 -31.89 8.76
N TRP A 55 -33.39 -33.04 9.22
CA TRP A 55 -31.96 -33.22 9.53
C TRP A 55 -31.07 -33.10 8.31
N ILE A 56 -31.50 -33.65 7.16
CA ILE A 56 -30.78 -33.47 5.89
C ILE A 56 -30.72 -31.99 5.52
N LEU A 57 -31.84 -31.26 5.62
CA LEU A 57 -31.87 -29.83 5.32
C LEU A 57 -30.94 -29.04 6.24
N ILE A 58 -30.97 -29.31 7.54
CA ILE A 58 -30.08 -28.66 8.52
C ILE A 58 -28.62 -28.95 8.21
N LEU A 59 -28.27 -30.20 7.90
CA LEU A 59 -26.91 -30.59 7.52
C LEU A 59 -26.45 -29.90 6.23
N CYS A 60 -27.29 -29.89 5.20
CA CYS A 60 -27.00 -29.19 3.94
C CYS A 60 -26.76 -27.70 4.18
N VAL A 61 -27.64 -27.05 4.95
CA VAL A 61 -27.51 -25.63 5.31
C VAL A 61 -26.20 -25.41 6.09
N SER A 62 -25.93 -26.22 7.10
CA SER A 62 -24.70 -26.11 7.91
C SER A 62 -23.44 -26.24 7.06
N ILE A 63 -23.41 -27.17 6.10
CA ILE A 63 -22.29 -27.36 5.18
C ILE A 63 -22.16 -26.13 4.26
N SER A 64 -23.25 -25.64 3.69
CA SER A 64 -23.23 -24.45 2.84
C SER A 64 -22.70 -23.21 3.57
N PHE A 65 -23.17 -22.95 4.81
CA PHE A 65 -22.66 -21.86 5.62
C PHE A 65 -21.18 -22.03 5.98
N SER A 66 -20.75 -23.25 6.27
CA SER A 66 -19.34 -23.55 6.57
C SER A 66 -18.44 -23.29 5.35
N ILE A 67 -18.84 -23.76 4.17
CA ILE A 67 -18.13 -23.50 2.91
C ILE A 67 -18.06 -22.00 2.63
N GLN A 68 -19.18 -21.28 2.79
CA GLN A 68 -19.23 -19.84 2.59
C GLN A 68 -18.30 -19.09 3.56
N GLY A 69 -18.28 -19.48 4.84
CA GLY A 69 -17.38 -18.90 5.84
C GLY A 69 -15.91 -19.14 5.50
N CYS A 70 -15.55 -20.36 5.10
CA CYS A 70 -14.20 -20.69 4.63
C CYS A 70 -13.81 -19.86 3.40
N TYR A 71 -14.71 -19.73 2.42
CA TYR A 71 -14.45 -18.92 1.22
C TYR A 71 -14.18 -17.46 1.59
N MET A 72 -14.99 -16.87 2.48
CA MET A 72 -14.82 -15.49 2.94
C MET A 72 -13.45 -15.28 3.61
N ILE A 73 -13.08 -16.15 4.56
CA ILE A 73 -11.80 -16.05 5.26
C ILE A 73 -10.62 -16.20 4.29
N ILE A 74 -10.68 -17.19 3.38
CA ILE A 74 -9.62 -17.41 2.39
C ILE A 74 -9.54 -16.22 1.43
N SER A 75 -10.67 -15.68 0.98
CA SER A 75 -10.69 -14.52 0.09
C SER A 75 -10.06 -13.29 0.75
N GLU A 76 -10.34 -13.04 2.02
CA GLU A 76 -9.75 -11.95 2.80
C GLU A 76 -8.24 -12.16 2.97
N TYR A 77 -7.82 -13.39 3.30
CA TYR A 77 -6.41 -13.75 3.43
C TYR A 77 -5.63 -13.54 2.12
N LEU A 78 -6.22 -13.93 0.98
CA LEU A 78 -5.60 -13.77 -0.34
C LEU A 78 -5.51 -12.30 -0.77
N GLN A 79 -6.42 -11.44 -0.31
CA GLN A 79 -6.36 -10.00 -0.58
C GLN A 79 -5.21 -9.30 0.15
N ARG A 80 -4.56 -9.97 1.11
CA ARG A 80 -3.42 -9.47 1.88
C ARG A 80 -3.65 -8.03 2.37
N PRO A 81 -4.75 -7.75 3.09
CA PRO A 81 -5.03 -6.40 3.56
C PRO A 81 -3.89 -5.95 4.48
N VAL A 82 -3.29 -4.81 4.16
CA VAL A 82 -2.26 -4.20 4.99
C VAL A 82 -2.95 -3.34 6.02
N ILE A 83 -2.94 -3.79 7.28
CA ILE A 83 -3.45 -3.00 8.41
C ILE A 83 -2.31 -2.11 8.90
N VAL A 84 -2.40 -0.82 8.61
CA VAL A 84 -1.46 0.18 9.15
C VAL A 84 -2.01 0.66 10.49
N SER A 85 -1.23 0.46 11.55
CA SER A 85 -1.50 1.02 12.87
C SER A 85 -0.56 2.21 13.12
N TYR A 86 -1.13 3.32 13.57
CA TYR A 86 -0.37 4.51 13.94
C TYR A 86 -0.17 4.53 15.44
N PHE A 87 1.10 4.59 15.86
CA PHE A 87 1.47 4.79 17.25
C PHE A 87 2.19 6.12 17.35
N VAL A 88 1.60 7.06 18.09
CA VAL A 88 2.29 8.30 18.47
C VAL A 88 3.07 7.98 19.74
N ALA A 89 4.36 7.69 19.57
CA ALA A 89 5.28 7.52 20.68
C ALA A 89 5.98 8.86 20.96
N ASP A 90 6.11 9.21 22.23
CA ASP A 90 6.95 10.34 22.63
C ASP A 90 8.39 10.03 22.23
N ALA A 91 9.04 10.96 21.51
CA ALA A 91 10.34 10.72 20.88
C ALA A 91 11.50 10.61 21.90
N GLY A 92 11.20 10.68 23.20
CA GLY A 92 12.17 10.62 24.27
C GLY A 92 13.22 11.73 24.15
N GLN A 93 14.43 11.48 24.64
CA GLN A 93 15.52 12.46 24.68
C GLN A 93 16.42 12.47 23.43
N LYS A 94 16.15 11.61 22.42
CA LYS A 94 17.06 11.40 21.27
C LYS A 94 16.31 11.31 19.94
N LEU A 95 15.49 12.32 19.63
CA LEU A 95 14.97 12.51 18.29
C LEU A 95 16.09 13.02 17.38
N ALA A 96 16.40 12.28 16.31
CA ALA A 96 17.31 12.77 15.28
C ALA A 96 16.68 13.99 14.61
N LEU A 97 17.41 15.10 14.55
CA LEU A 97 16.98 16.27 13.81
C LEU A 97 17.07 15.94 12.31
N PRO A 98 16.00 16.15 11.52
CA PRO A 98 16.09 15.96 10.08
C PRO A 98 17.02 16.99 9.46
N ASP A 99 17.61 16.65 8.32
CA ASP A 99 18.38 17.61 7.54
C ASP A 99 17.46 18.74 7.05
N LEU A 100 17.84 19.97 7.38
CA LEU A 100 17.12 21.18 7.01
C LEU A 100 17.84 21.83 5.82
N ILE A 101 17.22 21.76 4.64
CA ILE A 101 17.70 22.46 3.46
C ILE A 101 16.90 23.77 3.34
N ILE A 102 17.58 24.90 3.49
CA ILE A 102 17.00 26.24 3.36
C ILE A 102 17.57 26.88 2.11
N CYS A 103 16.71 27.10 1.10
CA CYS A 103 17.08 27.79 -0.13
C CYS A 103 16.54 29.22 -0.12
N PRO A 104 17.36 30.24 -0.44
CA PRO A 104 16.86 31.59 -0.66
C PRO A 104 15.91 31.62 -1.86
N PHE A 105 14.88 32.48 -1.80
CA PHE A 105 13.97 32.67 -2.94
C PHE A 105 14.64 33.39 -4.11
N ASN A 106 15.65 34.20 -3.82
CA ASN A 106 16.45 34.84 -4.86
C ASN A 106 17.47 33.84 -5.42
N ARG A 107 17.40 33.59 -6.73
CA ARG A 107 18.26 32.64 -7.44
C ARG A 107 19.64 33.22 -7.78
N PHE A 108 19.71 34.52 -8.04
CA PHE A 108 20.91 35.17 -8.54
C PHE A 108 21.51 36.09 -7.47
N ASN A 109 22.83 36.24 -7.45
CA ASN A 109 23.46 37.22 -6.58
C ASN A 109 23.09 38.65 -7.03
N ARG A 110 22.29 39.36 -6.23
CA ARG A 110 21.86 40.73 -6.54
C ARG A 110 23.02 41.71 -6.65
N THR A 111 24.04 41.57 -5.80
CA THR A 111 25.23 42.42 -5.86
C THR A 111 25.95 42.28 -7.18
N TYR A 112 26.06 41.06 -7.72
CA TYR A 112 26.65 40.83 -9.05
C TYR A 112 25.83 41.47 -10.17
N LEU A 113 24.50 41.42 -10.08
CA LEU A 113 23.62 42.06 -11.07
C LEU A 113 23.77 43.59 -11.03
N GLU A 114 23.78 44.17 -9.83
CA GLU A 114 23.96 45.61 -9.61
C GLU A 114 25.33 46.11 -10.12
N GLU A 115 26.41 45.36 -9.86
CA GLU A 115 27.75 45.65 -10.39
C GLU A 115 27.80 45.68 -11.92
N ASN A 116 26.95 44.88 -12.56
CA ASN A 116 26.84 44.79 -14.02
C ASN A 116 25.77 45.73 -14.62
N ASN A 117 25.29 46.70 -13.85
CA ASN A 117 24.27 47.68 -14.26
C ASN A 117 22.93 47.04 -14.69
N ILE A 118 22.59 45.90 -14.10
CA ILE A 118 21.27 45.29 -14.26
C ILE A 118 20.34 45.89 -13.21
N ASP A 119 19.29 46.56 -13.67
CA ASP A 119 18.30 47.21 -12.79
C ASP A 119 17.49 46.18 -11.97
N GLY A 120 16.91 46.62 -10.86
CA GLY A 120 16.14 45.77 -9.95
C GLY A 120 14.93 45.11 -10.60
N ASP A 121 14.23 45.81 -11.50
CA ASP A 121 13.08 45.26 -12.22
C ASP A 121 13.54 44.23 -13.28
N LEU A 122 14.68 44.47 -13.92
CA LEU A 122 15.30 43.55 -14.89
C LEU A 122 15.86 42.29 -14.21
N ALA A 123 16.46 42.43 -13.03
CA ALA A 123 16.89 41.32 -12.18
C ALA A 123 15.70 40.46 -11.76
N GLN A 124 14.60 41.11 -11.38
CA GLN A 124 13.36 40.43 -11.03
C GLN A 124 12.71 39.71 -12.22
N TYR A 125 12.77 40.30 -13.42
CA TYR A 125 12.39 39.60 -14.64
C TYR A 125 13.22 38.33 -14.84
N LEU A 126 14.54 38.42 -14.71
CA LEU A 126 15.45 37.28 -14.85
C LEU A 126 15.17 36.17 -13.83
N GLU A 127 14.88 36.53 -12.58
CA GLU A 127 14.44 35.59 -11.52
C GLU A 127 13.13 34.87 -11.91
N LEU A 128 12.19 35.58 -12.52
CA LEU A 128 10.87 35.05 -12.90
C LEU A 128 10.86 34.26 -14.21
N THR A 129 11.83 34.47 -15.12
CA THR A 129 11.97 33.67 -16.35
C THR A 129 12.27 32.20 -16.06
N PHE A 130 12.80 31.90 -14.87
CA PHE A 130 13.09 30.54 -14.42
C PHE A 130 12.37 30.20 -13.12
N PRO A 131 11.01 30.13 -13.13
CA PRO A 131 10.24 29.97 -11.91
C PRO A 131 10.58 28.64 -11.22
N GLY A 132 10.55 28.65 -9.89
CA GLY A 132 10.57 27.42 -9.10
C GLY A 132 9.28 26.61 -9.28
N PRO A 133 9.19 25.41 -8.68
CA PRO A 133 8.02 24.55 -8.80
C PRO A 133 6.73 25.15 -8.22
N ALA A 134 6.84 26.19 -7.37
CA ALA A 134 5.70 26.89 -6.79
C ALA A 134 5.95 28.40 -6.77
N MET A 135 4.93 29.16 -7.17
CA MET A 135 4.91 30.61 -7.08
C MET A 135 4.19 31.03 -5.80
N PHE A 136 4.84 31.85 -4.97
CA PHE A 136 4.26 32.31 -3.71
C PHE A 136 3.33 33.52 -3.92
N ASP A 137 2.36 33.70 -3.02
CA ASP A 137 1.37 34.79 -3.12
C ASP A 137 2.00 36.18 -3.19
N PHE A 138 3.11 36.39 -2.47
CA PHE A 138 3.84 37.67 -2.49
C PHE A 138 4.52 37.95 -3.84
N GLN A 139 4.80 36.93 -4.66
CA GLN A 139 5.39 37.08 -5.98
C GLN A 139 4.34 37.44 -7.05
N LYS A 140 3.05 37.19 -6.81
CA LYS A 140 1.96 37.47 -7.76
C LYS A 140 1.88 38.92 -8.22
N PRO A 141 1.90 39.94 -7.33
CA PRO A 141 1.85 41.34 -7.77
C PRO A 141 3.09 41.75 -8.57
N ILE A 142 4.25 41.21 -8.19
CA ILE A 142 5.54 41.39 -8.87
C ILE A 142 5.47 40.84 -10.29
N LEU A 143 5.01 39.60 -10.46
CA LEU A 143 4.88 38.99 -11.78
C LEU A 143 3.96 39.78 -12.68
N LYS A 144 2.82 40.27 -12.15
CA LYS A 144 1.90 41.10 -12.95
C LYS A 144 2.58 42.37 -13.48
N ARG A 145 3.42 43.02 -12.66
CA ARG A 145 4.19 44.18 -13.09
C ARG A 145 5.17 43.82 -14.20
N VAL A 146 5.97 42.78 -13.98
CA VAL A 146 6.96 42.31 -14.94
C VAL A 146 6.30 41.85 -16.26
N GLN A 147 5.15 41.20 -16.18
CA GLN A 147 4.37 40.76 -17.34
C GLN A 147 3.87 41.92 -18.21
N MET A 148 3.65 43.10 -17.65
CA MET A 148 3.20 44.26 -18.42
C MET A 148 4.31 44.82 -19.32
N ASP A 149 5.57 44.63 -18.94
CA ASP A 149 6.74 45.23 -19.59
C ASP A 149 7.69 44.17 -20.18
N LEU A 150 7.19 42.98 -20.55
CA LEU A 150 8.03 41.86 -21.02
C LEU A 150 8.92 42.24 -22.20
N ASP A 151 8.35 42.86 -23.23
CA ASP A 151 9.08 43.23 -24.45
C ASP A 151 10.22 44.22 -24.14
N LYS A 152 9.97 45.14 -23.20
CA LYS A 152 10.98 46.09 -22.74
C LYS A 152 12.14 45.37 -22.05
N HIS A 153 11.84 44.44 -21.16
CA HIS A 153 12.87 43.69 -20.45
C HIS A 153 13.67 42.78 -21.39
N ASP A 154 13.04 42.15 -22.38
CA ASP A 154 13.72 41.32 -23.39
C ASP A 154 14.70 42.14 -24.25
N ASP A 155 14.28 43.34 -24.66
CA ASP A 155 15.13 44.31 -25.36
C ASP A 155 16.33 44.77 -24.50
N GLU A 156 16.10 45.01 -23.20
CA GLU A 156 17.15 45.43 -22.26
C GLU A 156 18.18 44.33 -22.02
N ILE A 157 17.74 43.08 -21.81
CA ILE A 157 18.64 41.92 -21.70
C ILE A 157 19.49 41.80 -22.97
N SER A 158 18.88 41.88 -24.15
CA SER A 158 19.58 41.76 -25.43
C SER A 158 20.65 42.84 -25.61
N LYS A 159 20.38 44.07 -25.19
CA LYS A 159 21.36 45.18 -25.22
C LYS A 159 22.51 44.96 -24.24
N ILE A 160 22.24 44.43 -23.05
CA ILE A 160 23.27 44.16 -22.04
C ILE A 160 24.20 43.04 -22.52
N ILE A 161 23.64 41.97 -23.08
CA ILE A 161 24.41 40.84 -23.62
C ILE A 161 25.28 41.29 -24.80
N ALA A 162 24.74 42.13 -25.68
CA ALA A 162 25.52 42.72 -26.77
C ALA A 162 26.69 43.59 -26.26
N LYS A 163 26.53 44.26 -25.11
CA LYS A 163 27.60 45.04 -24.46
C LYS A 163 28.63 44.16 -23.74
N MET A 164 28.21 43.03 -23.18
CA MET A 164 29.08 42.08 -22.49
C MET A 164 29.78 41.14 -23.47
N ASN A 165 30.91 41.59 -24.03
CA ASN A 165 31.80 40.79 -24.89
C ASN A 165 31.11 40.05 -26.06
N ASN A 166 29.93 40.52 -26.49
CA ASN A 166 29.12 39.87 -27.52
C ASN A 166 28.88 38.36 -27.23
N MET A 167 28.64 38.03 -25.96
CA MET A 167 28.39 36.67 -25.51
C MET A 167 26.99 36.19 -25.91
N THR A 168 26.74 34.89 -25.87
CA THR A 168 25.37 34.36 -26.02
C THR A 168 24.64 34.37 -24.68
N PHE A 169 23.31 34.46 -24.69
CA PHE A 169 22.48 34.36 -23.47
C PHE A 169 22.81 33.11 -22.64
N LYS A 170 23.11 31.99 -23.29
CA LYS A 170 23.54 30.76 -22.60
C LYS A 170 24.82 30.95 -21.80
N ASN A 171 25.83 31.59 -22.40
CA ASN A 171 27.10 31.83 -21.71
C ASN A 171 26.91 32.83 -20.56
N PHE A 172 26.03 33.82 -20.74
CA PHE A 172 25.67 34.77 -19.69
C PHE A 172 25.08 34.03 -18.48
N LEU A 173 24.16 33.08 -18.70
CA LEU A 173 23.61 32.26 -17.62
C LEU A 173 24.66 31.39 -16.89
N HIS A 174 25.71 30.95 -17.59
CA HIS A 174 26.79 30.17 -16.97
C HIS A 174 27.73 31.03 -16.11
N GLU A 175 27.86 32.32 -16.43
CA GLU A 175 28.68 33.26 -15.66
C GLU A 175 27.93 33.85 -14.46
N LEU A 176 26.60 33.80 -14.46
CA LEU A 176 25.80 34.24 -13.31
C LEU A 176 26.07 33.34 -12.09
N PRO A 177 26.51 33.92 -10.96
CA PRO A 177 26.60 33.16 -9.71
C PRO A 177 25.19 32.82 -9.23
N ILE A 178 24.81 31.55 -9.42
CA ILE A 178 23.57 30.97 -8.90
C ILE A 178 23.84 30.50 -7.48
N PHE A 179 22.93 30.81 -6.54
CA PHE A 179 22.94 30.17 -5.23
C PHE A 179 22.50 28.71 -5.40
N VAL A 180 23.47 27.81 -5.55
CA VAL A 180 23.24 26.36 -5.47
C VAL A 180 23.57 25.94 -4.04
N ALA A 181 22.56 25.51 -3.31
CA ALA A 181 22.72 24.84 -2.02
C ALA A 181 23.28 23.43 -2.21
#